data_AF-A0A2T6BUQ9-F1
#
_entry.id   AF-A0A2T6BUQ9-F1
#
_cell.length_a   1.000
_cell.length_b   1.000
_cell.length_c   1.000
_cell.angle_alpha   90.00
_cell.angle_beta   90.00
_cell.angle_gamma   90.00
#
_symmetry.space_group_name_H-M   'P 1'
#
loop_
_entity.id
_entity.type
_entity.pdbx_description
1 polymer ?
#
loop_
_entity_poly.entity_id
_entity_poly.type
_entity_poly.pdbx_seq_one_letter_code
_entity_poly.pdbx_strand_id
1 'polypeptide(L)'
;MKNSIYILFLLGVAFSFSQEEKKQFNGEIHAIFKTVLHNEDAFQKDAENYLRISDSIVANDFLSNPDSSRNSQYANLEDRLSSNRIANMIALDYNTGNDWRRPKFNRWILSDTMIKVYEFHEKPFLLDRETGQYLNRYTYKPLSAERVLSEYRFHNSSYKNIVVDKEDTKTIAGVECFKIIVSYDDRKFIGFNQNYVVIHEMYVTDKIKSKYNPLENNLNILNTYFPMYVKSYATGLKGRYFEKQIVKLADESNANEKQLATLFKKTKDSLLSEYKLLIESQKAKERATYSPKEEKKNLYHLQNNWTY
;
A
#
# COMPACT_ATOMS: atom_id res chain seq x y z
N MET A 1 44.41 -24.55 -61.84
CA MET A 1 43.16 -23.77 -61.71
C MET A 1 42.47 -24.16 -60.41
N LYS A 2 42.28 -23.16 -59.53
CA LYS A 2 41.23 -22.97 -58.49
C LYS A 2 40.87 -24.18 -57.61
N ASN A 3 41.35 -24.21 -56.36
CA ASN A 3 40.74 -23.58 -55.17
C ASN A 3 39.60 -24.43 -54.57
N SER A 4 39.82 -24.92 -53.34
CA SER A 4 39.04 -24.50 -52.15
C SER A 4 39.09 -25.57 -51.07
N ILE A 5 40.06 -25.43 -50.15
CA ILE A 5 40.03 -26.07 -48.84
C ILE A 5 39.20 -25.15 -47.95
N TYR A 6 37.95 -25.52 -47.68
CA TYR A 6 37.13 -24.86 -46.66
C TYR A 6 37.57 -25.37 -45.29
N ILE A 7 38.46 -24.62 -44.64
CA ILE A 7 38.73 -24.76 -43.21
C ILE A 7 37.50 -24.23 -42.47
N LEU A 8 36.80 -25.16 -41.84
CA LEU A 8 35.65 -24.94 -40.96
C LEU A 8 36.15 -24.26 -39.66
N PHE A 9 36.30 -22.93 -39.67
CA PHE A 9 36.43 -22.15 -38.43
C PHE A 9 35.04 -21.94 -37.83
N LEU A 10 34.54 -22.96 -37.16
CA LEU A 10 33.43 -22.83 -36.22
C LEU A 10 33.97 -22.12 -34.98
N LEU A 11 34.02 -20.79 -35.05
CA LEU A 11 34.18 -19.93 -33.88
C LEU A 11 32.96 -20.15 -32.99
N GLY A 12 33.13 -21.05 -32.03
CA GLY A 12 32.28 -21.15 -30.86
C GLY A 12 32.38 -19.84 -30.08
N VAL A 13 31.55 -18.87 -30.46
CA VAL A 13 31.14 -17.80 -29.56
C VAL A 13 30.27 -18.48 -28.51
N ALA A 14 30.91 -19.14 -27.56
CA ALA A 14 30.33 -19.37 -26.26
C ALA A 14 30.07 -17.98 -25.69
N PHE A 15 28.87 -17.46 -25.94
CA PHE A 15 28.29 -16.44 -25.09
C PHE A 15 28.18 -17.06 -23.70
N SER A 16 29.26 -16.96 -22.94
CA SER A 16 29.21 -16.98 -21.49
C SER A 16 28.39 -15.76 -21.10
N PHE A 17 27.06 -15.88 -21.20
CA PHE A 17 26.18 -15.17 -20.31
C PHE A 17 26.54 -15.67 -18.93
N SER A 18 27.53 -15.01 -18.31
CA SER A 18 27.62 -14.97 -16.86
C SER A 18 26.27 -14.42 -16.41
N GLN A 19 25.35 -15.34 -16.09
CA GLN A 19 24.21 -15.02 -15.27
C GLN A 19 24.84 -14.68 -13.92
N GLU A 20 25.26 -13.43 -13.79
CA GLU A 20 25.70 -12.88 -12.52
C GLU A 20 24.50 -13.08 -11.59
N GLU A 21 24.62 -14.04 -10.67
CA GLU A 21 23.59 -14.31 -9.69
C GLU A 21 23.40 -13.02 -8.90
N LYS A 22 22.32 -12.30 -9.20
CA LYS A 22 22.02 -11.03 -8.57
C LYS A 22 21.87 -11.30 -7.07
N LYS A 23 22.87 -10.88 -6.29
CA LYS A 23 22.92 -11.02 -4.83
C LYS A 23 21.63 -10.48 -4.21
N GLN A 24 21.12 -11.21 -3.23
CA GLN A 24 19.92 -10.80 -2.48
C GLN A 24 20.15 -9.44 -1.83
N PHE A 25 19.14 -8.57 -1.85
CA PHE A 25 19.26 -7.24 -1.25
C PHE A 25 19.39 -7.34 0.27
N ASN A 26 20.43 -6.70 0.79
CA ASN A 26 20.60 -6.40 2.21
C ASN A 26 20.76 -4.89 2.36
N GLY A 27 20.11 -4.32 3.36
CA GLY A 27 20.12 -2.89 3.59
C GLY A 27 18.88 -2.40 4.31
N GLU A 28 18.66 -1.10 4.22
CA GLU A 28 17.60 -0.40 4.91
C GLU A 28 16.62 0.21 3.91
N ILE A 29 15.32 -0.01 4.16
CA ILE A 29 14.22 0.50 3.35
C ILE A 29 13.33 1.36 4.24
N HIS A 30 13.08 2.60 3.81
CA HIS A 30 12.06 3.47 4.41
C HIS A 30 10.90 3.64 3.45
N ALA A 31 9.70 3.44 3.96
CA ALA A 31 8.48 3.57 3.18
C ALA A 31 7.47 4.49 3.87
N ILE A 32 6.72 5.23 3.06
CA ILE A 32 5.57 6.03 3.47
C ILE A 32 4.30 5.46 2.85
N PHE A 33 3.22 5.50 3.61
CA PHE A 33 1.89 5.02 3.23
C PHE A 33 0.91 6.14 3.51
N LYS A 34 -0.01 6.41 2.59
CA LYS A 34 -1.08 7.38 2.82
C LYS A 34 -2.31 6.99 2.04
N THR A 35 -3.44 7.45 2.53
CA THR A 35 -4.70 7.38 1.79
C THR A 35 -5.00 8.77 1.26
N VAL A 36 -5.43 8.86 0.01
CA VAL A 36 -5.77 10.12 -0.64
C VAL A 36 -7.25 10.10 -1.01
N LEU A 37 -7.96 11.13 -0.56
CA LEU A 37 -9.33 11.40 -0.94
C LEU A 37 -9.33 12.61 -1.88
N HIS A 38 -9.40 12.35 -3.18
CA HIS A 38 -9.34 13.39 -4.21
C HIS A 38 -10.72 13.85 -4.67
N ASN A 39 -11.77 13.09 -4.35
CA ASN A 39 -13.16 13.45 -4.59
C ASN A 39 -14.04 12.84 -3.49
N GLU A 40 -14.23 13.59 -2.40
CA GLU A 40 -14.96 13.14 -1.21
C GLU A 40 -16.42 12.81 -1.53
N ASP A 41 -17.09 13.64 -2.33
CA ASP A 41 -18.49 13.44 -2.71
C ASP A 41 -18.70 12.16 -3.52
N ALA A 42 -17.81 11.89 -4.50
CA ALA A 42 -17.89 10.67 -5.29
C ALA A 42 -17.65 9.43 -4.42
N PHE A 43 -16.68 9.50 -3.50
CA PHE A 43 -16.42 8.41 -2.57
C PHE A 43 -17.60 8.16 -1.63
N GLN A 44 -18.16 9.21 -1.03
CA GLN A 44 -19.31 9.10 -0.14
C GLN A 44 -20.50 8.49 -0.86
N LYS A 45 -20.80 8.96 -2.07
CA LYS A 45 -21.89 8.41 -2.90
C LYS A 45 -21.72 6.92 -3.19
N ASP A 46 -20.52 6.52 -3.63
CA ASP A 46 -20.24 5.11 -3.95
C ASP A 46 -20.24 4.22 -2.70
N ALA A 47 -19.73 4.72 -1.58
CA ALA A 47 -19.74 4.02 -0.29
C ALA A 47 -21.17 3.80 0.23
N GLU A 48 -22.02 4.84 0.22
CA GLU A 48 -23.43 4.71 0.63
C GLU A 48 -24.19 3.75 -0.30
N ASN A 49 -23.93 3.79 -1.61
CA ASN A 49 -24.53 2.84 -2.53
C ASN A 49 -24.10 1.39 -2.24
N TYR A 50 -22.82 1.17 -1.93
CA TYR A 50 -22.30 -0.14 -1.51
C TYR A 50 -22.98 -0.62 -0.23
N LEU A 51 -23.07 0.22 0.81
CA LEU A 51 -23.71 -0.12 2.08
C LEU A 51 -25.18 -0.51 1.86
N ARG A 52 -25.91 0.27 1.07
CA ARG A 52 -27.31 -0.02 0.72
C ARG A 52 -27.49 -1.37 0.03
N ILE A 53 -26.63 -1.70 -0.94
CA ILE A 53 -26.72 -3.00 -1.63
C ILE A 53 -26.36 -4.15 -0.68
N SER A 54 -25.31 -3.98 0.13
CA SER A 54 -24.90 -4.95 1.15
C SER A 54 -26.03 -5.24 2.14
N ASP A 55 -26.70 -4.19 2.64
CA ASP A 55 -27.85 -4.33 3.54
C ASP A 55 -29.01 -5.08 2.87
N SER A 56 -29.29 -4.82 1.59
CA SER A 56 -30.32 -5.55 0.86
C SER A 56 -30.01 -7.04 0.74
N ILE A 57 -28.75 -7.42 0.52
CA ILE A 57 -28.33 -8.82 0.46
C ILE A 57 -28.52 -9.48 1.83
N VAL A 58 -28.11 -8.79 2.90
CA VAL A 58 -28.24 -9.29 4.27
C VAL A 58 -29.70 -9.41 4.71
N ALA A 59 -30.55 -8.44 4.35
CA ALA A 59 -31.97 -8.50 4.64
C ALA A 59 -32.64 -9.69 3.95
N ASN A 60 -32.32 -9.92 2.67
CA ASN A 60 -32.85 -11.06 1.92
C ASN A 60 -32.38 -12.39 2.53
N ASP A 61 -31.11 -12.51 2.93
CA ASP A 61 -30.57 -13.70 3.60
C ASP A 61 -31.27 -13.96 4.95
N PHE A 62 -31.46 -12.91 5.75
CA PHE A 62 -32.13 -13.02 7.05
C PHE A 62 -33.61 -13.41 6.94
N LEU A 63 -34.35 -12.77 6.02
CA LEU A 63 -35.77 -13.03 5.83
C LEU A 63 -36.07 -14.39 5.18
N SER A 64 -35.15 -14.88 4.34
CA SER A 64 -35.32 -16.19 3.67
C SER A 64 -34.92 -17.37 4.57
N ASN A 65 -33.99 -17.16 5.51
CA ASN A 65 -33.54 -18.22 6.42
C ASN A 65 -33.12 -17.66 7.79
N PRO A 66 -34.08 -17.28 8.66
CA PRO A 66 -33.77 -16.66 9.95
C PRO A 66 -33.04 -17.61 10.92
N ASP A 67 -33.27 -18.92 10.81
CA ASP A 67 -32.68 -19.93 11.70
C ASP A 67 -31.30 -20.42 11.25
N SER A 68 -30.74 -19.85 10.18
CA SER A 68 -29.39 -20.19 9.74
C SER A 68 -28.37 -19.93 10.85
N SER A 69 -27.29 -20.72 10.91
CA SER A 69 -26.21 -20.52 11.89
C SER A 69 -25.59 -19.11 11.84
N ARG A 70 -25.71 -18.43 10.70
CA ARG A 70 -25.25 -17.06 10.50
C ARG A 70 -26.23 -16.03 11.08
N ASN A 71 -27.53 -16.30 11.04
CA ASN A 71 -28.59 -15.34 11.44
C ASN A 71 -29.05 -15.56 12.88
N SER A 72 -29.01 -16.79 13.39
CA SER A 72 -29.45 -17.15 14.74
C SER A 72 -28.65 -16.49 15.88
N GLN A 73 -27.47 -15.93 15.57
CA GLN A 73 -26.67 -15.15 16.52
C GLN A 73 -27.18 -13.71 16.74
N TYR A 74 -28.17 -13.26 15.95
CA TYR A 74 -28.73 -11.90 16.03
C TYR A 74 -30.18 -11.97 16.53
N ALA A 75 -30.57 -11.05 17.42
CA ALA A 75 -31.92 -11.08 17.99
C ALA A 75 -32.99 -10.66 16.97
N ASN A 76 -32.63 -9.83 15.99
CA ASN A 76 -33.52 -9.35 14.94
C ASN A 76 -32.74 -8.86 13.70
N LEU A 77 -33.47 -8.49 12.65
CA LEU A 77 -32.89 -7.98 11.41
C LEU A 77 -32.10 -6.68 11.61
N GLU A 78 -32.54 -5.78 12.49
CA GLU A 78 -31.87 -4.50 12.72
C GLU A 78 -30.47 -4.72 13.33
N ASP A 79 -30.34 -5.63 14.30
CA ASP A 79 -29.04 -6.00 14.88
C ASP A 79 -28.09 -6.56 13.80
N ARG A 80 -28.64 -7.39 12.90
CA ARG A 80 -27.88 -7.98 11.78
C ARG A 80 -27.41 -6.90 10.80
N LEU A 81 -28.28 -5.96 10.43
CA LEU A 81 -27.97 -4.86 9.53
C LEU A 81 -26.97 -3.89 10.14
N SER A 82 -27.12 -3.53 11.41
CA SER A 82 -26.19 -2.68 12.14
C SER A 82 -24.78 -3.31 12.18
N SER A 83 -24.69 -4.60 12.51
CA SER A 83 -23.43 -5.36 12.47
C SER A 83 -22.82 -5.38 11.07
N ASN A 84 -23.63 -5.61 10.03
CA ASN A 84 -23.19 -5.59 8.64
C ASN A 84 -22.63 -4.22 8.22
N ARG A 85 -23.33 -3.14 8.57
CA ARG A 85 -22.89 -1.77 8.28
C ARG A 85 -21.56 -1.47 8.95
N ILE A 86 -21.41 -1.74 10.23
CA ILE A 86 -20.16 -1.50 10.96
C ILE A 86 -19.00 -2.26 10.31
N ALA A 87 -19.17 -3.56 10.02
CA ALA A 87 -18.14 -4.36 9.38
C ALA A 87 -17.75 -3.81 7.99
N ASN A 88 -18.72 -3.40 7.20
CA ASN A 88 -18.49 -2.83 5.87
C ASN A 88 -17.88 -1.43 5.93
N MET A 89 -18.29 -0.57 6.87
CA MET A 89 -17.67 0.72 7.11
C MET A 89 -16.19 0.57 7.48
N ILE A 90 -15.85 -0.42 8.32
CA ILE A 90 -14.46 -0.75 8.64
C ILE A 90 -13.71 -1.25 7.40
N ALA A 91 -14.29 -2.15 6.62
CA ALA A 91 -13.66 -2.68 5.41
C ALA A 91 -13.44 -1.60 4.33
N LEU A 92 -14.33 -0.61 4.29
CA LEU A 92 -14.20 0.57 3.45
C LEU A 92 -13.31 1.64 4.08
N ASP A 93 -12.91 1.53 5.35
CA ASP A 93 -12.31 2.62 6.13
C ASP A 93 -13.12 3.94 6.04
N TYR A 94 -14.46 3.80 6.00
CA TYR A 94 -15.42 4.89 5.90
C TYR A 94 -15.85 5.32 7.30
N ASN A 95 -15.54 6.57 7.65
CA ASN A 95 -15.99 7.21 8.89
C ASN A 95 -15.57 6.46 10.19
N THR A 96 -14.40 5.81 10.19
CA THR A 96 -13.91 4.99 11.33
C THR A 96 -13.24 5.80 12.45
N GLY A 97 -13.15 7.13 12.31
CA GLY A 97 -12.45 8.00 13.28
C GLY A 97 -10.93 7.82 13.33
N ASN A 98 -10.36 6.88 12.56
CA ASN A 98 -8.92 6.78 12.38
C ASN A 98 -8.41 8.01 11.61
N ASP A 99 -7.24 8.54 11.97
CA ASP A 99 -6.56 9.58 11.19
C ASP A 99 -5.91 8.95 9.94
N TRP A 100 -6.73 8.35 9.07
CA TRP A 100 -6.32 7.66 7.84
C TRP A 100 -5.70 8.62 6.81
N ARG A 101 -5.98 9.92 6.97
CA ARG A 101 -5.33 11.00 6.22
C ARG A 101 -3.86 11.16 6.62
N ARG A 102 -3.47 10.71 7.82
CA ARG A 102 -2.10 10.82 8.30
C ARG A 102 -1.17 9.83 7.59
N PRO A 103 -0.10 10.34 6.97
CA PRO A 103 0.96 9.49 6.47
C PRO A 103 1.55 8.57 7.55
N LYS A 104 1.71 7.33 7.14
CA LYS A 104 2.16 6.19 7.91
C LYS A 104 3.59 5.86 7.46
N PHE A 105 4.49 5.49 8.37
CA PHE A 105 5.90 5.23 8.05
C PHE A 105 6.35 3.86 8.53
N ASN A 106 7.03 3.11 7.66
CA ASN A 106 7.70 1.87 8.01
C ASN A 106 9.20 1.96 7.73
N ARG A 107 9.99 1.29 8.56
CA ARG A 107 11.42 1.07 8.36
C ARG A 107 11.72 -0.42 8.42
N TRP A 108 12.38 -0.94 7.40
CA TRP A 108 12.78 -2.34 7.30
C TRP A 108 14.30 -2.40 7.19
N ILE A 109 14.94 -3.21 8.04
CA ILE A 109 16.38 -3.48 7.96
C ILE A 109 16.53 -4.95 7.62
N LEU A 110 17.03 -5.25 6.43
CA LEU A 110 17.22 -6.59 5.90
C LEU A 110 18.70 -6.95 5.99
N SER A 111 19.01 -8.02 6.70
CA SER A 111 20.33 -8.65 6.69
C SER A 111 20.27 -10.03 6.07
N ASP A 112 21.42 -10.72 5.99
CA ASP A 112 21.50 -12.09 5.48
C ASP A 112 20.49 -13.04 6.15
N THR A 113 20.33 -12.96 7.48
CA THR A 113 19.53 -13.93 8.25
C THR A 113 18.21 -13.38 8.78
N MET A 114 18.07 -12.07 8.94
CA MET A 114 16.94 -11.48 9.66
C MET A 114 16.44 -10.18 9.06
N ILE A 115 15.20 -9.84 9.40
CA ILE A 115 14.57 -8.58 9.04
C ILE A 115 14.02 -7.93 10.31
N LYS A 116 14.44 -6.69 10.58
CA LYS A 116 13.87 -5.84 11.64
C LYS A 116 12.83 -4.92 11.04
N VAL A 117 11.59 -5.03 11.50
CA VAL A 117 10.45 -4.29 10.96
C VAL A 117 9.91 -3.32 12.02
N TYR A 118 9.99 -2.03 11.74
CA TYR A 118 9.46 -0.96 12.58
C TYR A 118 8.19 -0.39 11.92
N GLU A 119 7.03 -0.71 12.48
CA GLU A 119 5.71 -0.24 12.03
C GLU A 119 5.00 0.44 13.21
N PHE A 120 4.85 1.77 13.22
CA PHE A 120 4.10 2.59 14.21
C PHE A 120 4.38 2.41 15.72
N HIS A 121 5.02 1.31 16.13
CA HIS A 121 5.21 0.85 17.49
C HIS A 121 6.65 1.11 17.95
N GLU A 122 6.86 1.15 19.27
CA GLU A 122 8.18 1.39 19.85
C GLU A 122 9.14 0.20 19.71
N LYS A 123 8.63 -1.05 19.70
CA LYS A 123 9.43 -2.27 19.59
C LYS A 123 9.30 -2.87 18.18
N PRO A 124 10.42 -3.22 17.50
CA PRO A 124 10.36 -3.81 16.17
C PRO A 124 9.91 -5.27 16.22
N PHE A 125 9.30 -5.73 15.12
CA PHE A 125 9.18 -7.16 14.85
C PHE A 125 10.50 -7.70 14.31
N LEU A 126 10.84 -8.91 14.73
CA LEU A 126 12.03 -9.63 14.25
C LEU A 126 11.54 -10.81 13.42
N LEU A 127 11.93 -10.85 12.16
CA LEU A 127 11.55 -11.88 11.21
C LEU A 127 12.79 -12.63 10.78
N ASP A 128 12.76 -13.95 10.91
CA ASP A 128 13.76 -14.84 10.37
C ASP A 128 13.54 -14.98 8.86
N ARG A 129 14.59 -14.74 8.07
CA ARG A 129 14.51 -14.66 6.60
C ARG A 129 14.45 -16.03 5.94
N GLU A 130 15.02 -17.04 6.58
CA GLU A 130 15.07 -18.42 6.09
C GLU A 130 13.72 -19.10 6.30
N THR A 131 13.22 -19.07 7.54
CA THR A 131 11.97 -19.72 7.96
C THR A 131 10.73 -18.88 7.67
N GLY A 132 10.87 -17.54 7.56
CA GLY A 132 9.73 -16.63 7.44
C GLY A 132 8.94 -16.48 8.75
N GLN A 133 9.49 -16.90 9.89
CA GLN A 133 8.82 -16.81 11.20
C GLN A 133 9.21 -15.55 11.96
N TYR A 134 8.24 -14.95 12.64
CA TYR A 134 8.50 -13.86 13.57
C TYR A 134 9.04 -14.41 14.88
N LEU A 135 10.27 -14.03 15.25
CA LEU A 135 10.95 -14.50 16.46
C LEU A 135 10.36 -13.91 17.76
N ASN A 136 9.58 -12.84 17.67
CA ASN A 136 9.00 -12.14 18.81
C ASN A 136 7.48 -11.92 18.70
N ARG A 137 6.79 -12.69 17.84
CA ARG A 137 5.33 -12.64 17.70
C ARG A 137 4.76 -14.05 17.76
N TYR A 138 3.69 -14.22 18.52
CA TYR A 138 3.04 -15.51 18.72
C TYR A 138 1.58 -15.47 18.25
N THR A 139 1.10 -16.60 17.75
CA THR A 139 -0.32 -16.87 17.44
C THR A 139 -0.75 -18.16 18.13
N TYR A 140 -2.05 -18.38 18.26
CA TYR A 140 -2.59 -19.67 18.69
C TYR A 140 -2.71 -20.62 17.51
N LYS A 141 -2.48 -21.92 17.76
CA LYS A 141 -2.86 -22.96 16.80
C LYS A 141 -4.40 -23.01 16.70
N PRO A 142 -4.97 -23.32 15.52
CA PRO A 142 -6.41 -23.54 15.39
C PRO A 142 -6.86 -24.60 16.39
N LEU A 143 -7.92 -24.31 17.16
CA LEU A 143 -8.52 -25.22 18.14
C LEU A 143 -7.58 -25.66 19.28
N SER A 144 -6.52 -24.89 19.58
CA SER A 144 -5.59 -25.20 20.67
C SER A 144 -5.19 -23.93 21.44
N ALA A 145 -4.97 -24.09 22.75
CA ALA A 145 -4.42 -23.05 23.62
C ALA A 145 -2.90 -22.87 23.48
N GLU A 146 -2.25 -23.74 22.69
CA GLU A 146 -0.81 -23.68 22.43
C GLU A 146 -0.45 -22.46 21.58
N ARG A 147 0.60 -21.75 21.98
CA ARG A 147 1.15 -20.60 21.27
C ARG A 147 2.33 -21.04 20.42
N VAL A 148 2.34 -20.62 19.17
CA VAL A 148 3.44 -20.82 18.21
C VAL A 148 3.91 -19.50 17.64
N LEU A 149 5.12 -19.46 17.08
CA LEU A 149 5.58 -18.28 16.36
C LEU A 149 4.66 -17.99 15.19
N SER A 150 4.33 -16.71 15.01
CA SER A 150 3.54 -16.27 13.87
C SER A 150 4.42 -16.27 12.62
N GLU A 151 3.83 -16.61 11.49
CA GLU A 151 4.51 -16.56 10.19
C GLU A 151 4.25 -15.23 9.47
N TYR A 152 5.24 -14.77 8.70
CA TYR A 152 5.04 -13.73 7.70
C TYR A 152 4.24 -14.29 6.53
N ARG A 153 3.04 -13.73 6.31
CA ARG A 153 2.13 -14.22 5.27
C ARG A 153 2.36 -13.51 3.95
N PHE A 154 2.91 -14.24 3.00
CA PHE A 154 2.84 -13.89 1.60
C PHE A 154 1.44 -14.12 1.04
N HIS A 155 1.01 -13.25 0.15
CA HIS A 155 -0.16 -13.50 -0.68
C HIS A 155 0.28 -14.16 -1.98
N ASN A 156 -0.45 -15.19 -2.41
CA ASN A 156 -0.30 -15.77 -3.73
C ASN A 156 -1.61 -15.55 -4.49
N SER A 157 -1.90 -14.28 -4.76
CA SER A 157 -3.10 -13.92 -5.51
C SER A 157 -2.77 -13.92 -7.00
N SER A 158 -3.56 -14.66 -7.78
CA SER A 158 -3.57 -14.51 -9.23
C SER A 158 -4.11 -13.12 -9.56
N TYR A 159 -3.42 -12.43 -10.47
CA TYR A 159 -3.94 -11.21 -11.07
C TYR A 159 -4.76 -11.57 -12.30
N LYS A 160 -5.79 -10.76 -12.58
CA LYS A 160 -6.64 -10.89 -13.77
C LYS A 160 -5.91 -10.43 -15.03
N ASN A 161 -5.10 -9.38 -14.89
CA ASN A 161 -4.33 -8.80 -15.99
C ASN A 161 -3.08 -8.10 -15.43
N ILE A 162 -2.02 -8.07 -16.23
CA ILE A 162 -0.81 -7.29 -16.01
C ILE A 162 -0.41 -6.61 -17.32
N VAL A 163 -0.22 -5.30 -17.27
CA VAL A 163 0.31 -4.50 -18.38
C VAL A 163 1.66 -3.95 -17.95
N VAL A 164 2.69 -4.15 -18.77
CA VAL A 164 4.05 -3.69 -18.51
C VAL A 164 4.37 -2.58 -19.51
N ASP A 165 4.68 -1.40 -19.00
CA ASP A 165 5.08 -0.24 -19.77
C ASP A 165 6.51 0.15 -19.37
N LYS A 166 7.47 -0.27 -20.20
CA LYS A 166 8.90 0.01 -19.97
C LYS A 166 9.31 1.41 -20.44
N GLU A 167 8.43 2.13 -21.14
CA GLU A 167 8.70 3.48 -21.63
C GLU A 167 8.34 4.54 -20.58
N ASP A 168 7.29 4.30 -19.79
CA ASP A 168 6.95 5.11 -18.60
C ASP A 168 7.92 4.82 -17.44
N THR A 169 9.02 5.57 -17.42
CA THR A 169 10.11 5.42 -16.45
C THR A 169 10.15 6.54 -15.42
N LYS A 170 10.62 6.20 -14.22
CA LYS A 170 10.79 7.15 -13.11
C LYS A 170 11.92 6.71 -12.19
N THR A 171 12.72 7.66 -11.73
CA THR A 171 13.71 7.40 -10.68
C THR A 171 13.09 7.58 -9.29
N ILE A 172 13.16 6.56 -8.45
CA ILE A 172 12.64 6.55 -7.07
C ILE A 172 13.77 6.11 -6.14
N ALA A 173 14.09 6.95 -5.15
CA ALA A 173 15.20 6.70 -4.21
C ALA A 173 16.53 6.34 -4.90
N GLY A 174 16.85 7.02 -6.01
CA GLY A 174 18.06 6.78 -6.79
C GLY A 174 18.01 5.56 -7.71
N VAL A 175 16.90 4.83 -7.74
CA VAL A 175 16.73 3.63 -8.57
C VAL A 175 15.78 3.89 -9.72
N GLU A 176 16.23 3.59 -10.92
CA GLU A 176 15.41 3.62 -12.13
C GLU A 176 14.33 2.53 -12.08
N CYS A 177 13.09 2.95 -12.29
CA CYS A 177 11.91 2.12 -12.27
C CYS A 177 11.12 2.30 -13.57
N PHE A 178 10.32 1.30 -13.91
CA PHE A 178 9.33 1.37 -14.98
C PHE A 178 7.95 0.99 -14.45
N LYS A 179 6.92 1.29 -15.23
CA LYS A 179 5.54 1.14 -14.80
C LYS A 179 4.99 -0.25 -15.12
N ILE A 180 4.22 -0.77 -14.18
CA ILE A 180 3.31 -1.89 -14.42
C ILE A 180 1.94 -1.55 -13.85
N ILE A 181 0.90 -2.09 -14.48
CA ILE A 181 -0.48 -1.97 -14.00
C ILE A 181 -1.01 -3.39 -13.82
N VAL A 182 -1.44 -3.71 -12.60
CA VAL A 182 -1.95 -5.03 -12.25
C VAL A 182 -3.38 -4.89 -11.75
N SER A 183 -4.29 -5.73 -12.25
CA SER A 183 -5.68 -5.75 -11.80
C SER A 183 -6.01 -7.05 -11.08
N TYR A 184 -6.71 -6.96 -9.96
CA TYR A 184 -7.22 -8.07 -9.17
C TYR A 184 -8.74 -8.00 -9.06
N ASP A 185 -9.40 -9.12 -8.83
CA ASP A 185 -10.83 -9.09 -8.48
C ASP A 185 -11.03 -8.38 -7.13
N ASP A 186 -12.00 -7.46 -7.07
CA ASP A 186 -12.31 -6.81 -5.81
C ASP A 186 -13.21 -7.73 -4.97
N ARG A 187 -12.59 -8.39 -3.98
CA ARG A 187 -13.28 -9.30 -3.08
C ARG A 187 -14.46 -8.66 -2.32
N LYS A 188 -14.46 -7.34 -2.12
CA LYS A 188 -15.56 -6.62 -1.47
C LYS A 188 -16.85 -6.67 -2.29
N PHE A 189 -16.72 -6.80 -3.61
CA PHE A 189 -17.85 -6.79 -4.54
C PHE A 189 -18.19 -8.17 -5.11
N ILE A 190 -17.54 -9.24 -4.61
CA ILE A 190 -17.93 -10.61 -4.97
C ILE A 190 -19.37 -10.83 -4.48
N GLY A 191 -20.27 -11.13 -5.43
CA GLY A 191 -21.70 -11.31 -5.17
C GLY A 191 -22.59 -10.11 -5.54
N PHE A 192 -22.02 -8.97 -5.94
CA PHE A 192 -22.79 -7.78 -6.34
C PHE A 192 -23.20 -7.79 -7.83
N ASN A 193 -22.95 -8.88 -8.57
CA ASN A 193 -23.13 -8.99 -10.03
C ASN A 193 -22.46 -7.86 -10.83
N GLN A 194 -21.35 -7.32 -10.31
CA GLN A 194 -20.59 -6.23 -10.93
C GLN A 194 -19.12 -6.64 -11.09
N ASN A 195 -18.56 -6.33 -12.25
CA ASN A 195 -17.17 -6.68 -12.61
C ASN A 195 -16.17 -5.63 -12.08
N TYR A 196 -16.20 -5.35 -10.78
CA TYR A 196 -15.23 -4.42 -10.19
C TYR A 196 -13.90 -5.09 -9.91
N VAL A 197 -12.84 -4.30 -10.12
CA VAL A 197 -11.46 -4.71 -9.90
C VAL A 197 -10.74 -3.73 -8.99
N VAL A 198 -9.72 -4.23 -8.32
CA VAL A 198 -8.70 -3.39 -7.67
C VAL A 198 -7.54 -3.25 -8.65
N ILE A 199 -7.16 -2.01 -8.95
CA ILE A 199 -6.04 -1.68 -9.82
C ILE A 199 -4.86 -1.23 -8.97
N HIS A 200 -3.71 -1.84 -9.19
CA HIS A 200 -2.42 -1.44 -8.66
C HIS A 200 -1.58 -0.85 -9.80
N GLU A 201 -1.45 0.47 -9.82
CA GLU A 201 -0.44 1.16 -10.65
C GLU A 201 0.87 1.20 -9.87
N MET A 202 1.91 0.57 -10.40
CA MET A 202 3.18 0.41 -9.69
C MET A 202 4.33 0.92 -10.53
N TYR A 203 5.30 1.56 -9.88
CA TYR A 203 6.65 1.72 -10.44
C TYR A 203 7.54 0.70 -9.76
N VAL A 204 8.20 -0.12 -10.56
CA VAL A 204 8.96 -1.27 -10.12
C VAL A 204 10.35 -1.29 -10.74
N THR A 205 11.26 -2.02 -10.09
CA THR A 205 12.61 -2.27 -10.62
C THR A 205 12.91 -3.77 -10.63
N ASP A 206 13.72 -4.23 -11.57
CA ASP A 206 14.26 -5.60 -11.63
C ASP A 206 15.73 -5.68 -11.16
N LYS A 207 16.29 -4.54 -10.73
CA LYS A 207 17.66 -4.39 -10.23
C LYS A 207 17.80 -4.87 -8.78
N ILE A 208 16.75 -4.76 -7.98
CA ILE A 208 16.72 -5.22 -6.58
C ILE A 208 16.08 -6.60 -6.50
N LYS A 209 16.72 -7.55 -5.81
CA LYS A 209 16.21 -8.90 -5.58
C LYS A 209 15.89 -9.14 -4.11
N SER A 210 14.60 -9.08 -3.78
CA SER A 210 14.09 -9.47 -2.47
C SER A 210 12.60 -9.77 -2.55
N LYS A 211 12.18 -10.91 -1.98
CA LYS A 211 10.75 -11.21 -1.76
C LYS A 211 10.16 -10.40 -0.60
N TYR A 212 11.00 -9.78 0.23
CA TYR A 212 10.56 -8.95 1.34
C TYR A 212 10.54 -7.49 0.91
N ASN A 213 9.34 -6.92 0.82
CA ASN A 213 9.10 -5.55 0.41
C ASN A 213 8.02 -4.93 1.30
N PRO A 214 8.19 -3.69 1.80
CA PRO A 214 7.22 -3.08 2.69
C PRO A 214 5.92 -2.62 1.99
N LEU A 215 5.89 -2.54 0.66
CA LEU A 215 4.74 -2.03 -0.10
C LEU A 215 3.77 -3.13 -0.56
N GLU A 216 4.30 -4.31 -0.84
CA GLU A 216 3.57 -5.43 -1.45
C GLU A 216 4.07 -6.75 -0.85
N ASN A 217 3.17 -7.72 -0.69
CA ASN A 217 3.47 -9.07 -0.20
C ASN A 217 2.94 -10.16 -1.15
N ASN A 218 2.50 -9.79 -2.37
CA ASN A 218 2.17 -10.74 -3.43
C ASN A 218 3.44 -11.36 -4.07
N LEU A 219 3.66 -12.66 -3.84
CA LEU A 219 4.82 -13.39 -4.38
C LEU A 219 4.91 -13.35 -5.90
N ASN A 220 3.79 -13.38 -6.62
CA ASN A 220 3.80 -13.36 -8.08
C ASN A 220 4.40 -12.06 -8.64
N ILE A 221 4.25 -10.95 -7.92
CA ILE A 221 4.91 -9.68 -8.26
C ILE A 221 6.35 -9.71 -7.77
N LEU A 222 6.58 -10.09 -6.52
CA LEU A 222 7.88 -10.00 -5.85
C LEU A 222 8.95 -10.95 -6.41
N ASN A 223 8.54 -12.04 -7.05
CA ASN A 223 9.45 -12.95 -7.74
C ASN A 223 10.03 -12.34 -9.03
N THR A 224 9.32 -11.39 -9.64
CA THR A 224 9.72 -10.76 -10.92
C THR A 224 10.24 -9.35 -10.72
N TYR A 225 9.55 -8.57 -9.88
CA TYR A 225 9.72 -7.14 -9.73
C TYR A 225 9.86 -6.75 -8.26
N PHE A 226 10.60 -5.69 -7.99
CA PHE A 226 10.66 -5.06 -6.67
C PHE A 226 9.89 -3.73 -6.70
N PRO A 227 8.70 -3.65 -6.09
CA PRO A 227 7.91 -2.42 -6.09
C PRO A 227 8.57 -1.29 -5.31
N MET A 228 8.66 -0.12 -5.95
CA MET A 228 9.21 1.11 -5.39
C MET A 228 8.12 2.14 -5.10
N TYR A 229 7.00 2.07 -5.82
CA TYR A 229 5.78 2.84 -5.58
C TYR A 229 4.56 1.98 -5.96
N VAL A 230 3.48 2.09 -5.20
CA VAL A 230 2.20 1.45 -5.44
C VAL A 230 1.09 2.43 -5.21
N LYS A 231 0.23 2.63 -6.21
CA LYS A 231 -1.05 3.32 -6.11
C LYS A 231 -2.18 2.32 -6.34
N SER A 232 -3.00 2.11 -5.31
CA SER A 232 -4.08 1.11 -5.31
C SER A 232 -5.44 1.78 -5.20
N TYR A 233 -6.38 1.42 -6.08
CA TYR A 233 -7.75 1.92 -6.06
C TYR A 233 -8.74 0.87 -6.56
N ALA A 234 -9.97 0.93 -6.05
CA ALA A 234 -11.06 0.06 -6.47
C ALA A 234 -11.92 0.78 -7.51
N THR A 235 -12.23 0.13 -8.63
CA THR A 235 -13.07 0.74 -9.67
C THR A 235 -14.51 0.97 -9.23
N GLY A 236 -14.97 0.24 -8.22
CA GLY A 236 -16.30 0.39 -7.62
C GLY A 236 -16.39 1.45 -6.52
N LEU A 237 -15.28 2.10 -6.14
CA LEU A 237 -15.23 3.16 -5.14
C LEU A 237 -14.36 4.31 -5.65
N LYS A 238 -14.99 5.29 -6.30
CA LYS A 238 -14.28 6.44 -6.84
C LYS A 238 -13.87 7.42 -5.74
N GLY A 239 -13.03 8.38 -6.09
CA GLY A 239 -12.66 9.47 -5.18
C GLY A 239 -11.63 9.14 -4.12
N ARG A 240 -11.23 7.86 -3.97
CA ARG A 240 -10.20 7.42 -3.03
C ARG A 240 -9.15 6.53 -3.70
N TYR A 241 -7.90 6.66 -3.25
CA TYR A 241 -6.85 5.67 -3.52
C TYR A 241 -5.85 5.58 -2.35
N PHE A 242 -5.07 4.51 -2.33
CA PHE A 242 -3.96 4.32 -1.40
C PHE A 242 -2.63 4.47 -2.12
N GLU A 243 -1.69 5.19 -1.53
CA GLU A 243 -0.32 5.34 -2.02
C GLU A 243 0.67 4.74 -1.02
N LYS A 244 1.62 3.96 -1.55
CA LYS A 244 2.76 3.43 -0.82
C LYS A 244 4.03 3.74 -1.61
N GLN A 245 5.06 4.26 -0.98
CA GLN A 245 6.28 4.66 -1.68
C GLN A 245 7.52 4.40 -0.84
N ILE A 246 8.56 3.84 -1.45
CA ILE A 246 9.91 3.83 -0.88
C ILE A 246 10.51 5.22 -1.07
N VAL A 247 10.87 5.85 0.05
CA VAL A 247 11.46 7.20 0.07
C VAL A 247 12.97 7.17 0.24
N LYS A 248 13.51 6.06 0.75
CA LYS A 248 14.96 5.88 0.93
C LYS A 248 15.34 4.41 0.88
N LEU A 249 16.44 4.14 0.20
CA LEU A 249 17.21 2.90 0.25
C LEU A 249 18.61 3.24 0.75
N ALA A 250 19.17 2.38 1.60
CA ALA A 250 20.57 2.43 1.98
C ALA A 250 21.12 1.01 2.03
N ASP A 251 22.37 0.82 1.65
CA ASP A 251 23.05 -0.47 1.80
C ASP A 251 23.25 -0.80 3.30
N GLU A 252 23.57 -2.07 3.61
CA GLU A 252 23.93 -2.47 4.98
C GLU A 252 24.99 -1.54 5.54
N SER A 253 24.63 -0.78 6.58
CA SER A 253 25.60 0.04 7.28
C SER A 253 26.47 -0.89 8.13
N ASN A 254 27.79 -0.77 8.02
CA ASN A 254 28.74 -1.35 8.98
C ASN A 254 28.67 -0.70 10.38
N ALA A 255 27.63 0.09 10.66
CA ALA A 255 27.49 0.81 11.91
C ALA A 255 27.03 -0.15 13.01
N ASN A 256 27.69 -0.09 14.17
CA ASN A 256 27.32 -0.92 15.31
C ASN A 256 25.92 -0.54 15.85
N GLU A 257 25.34 -1.39 16.70
CA GLU A 257 23.97 -1.24 17.21
C GLU A 257 23.69 0.13 17.86
N LYS A 258 24.70 0.71 18.54
CA LYS A 258 24.62 2.05 19.15
C LYS A 258 24.61 3.16 18.10
N GLN A 259 25.38 3.01 17.02
CA GLN A 259 25.37 3.92 15.87
C GLN A 259 24.07 3.80 15.08
N LEU A 260 23.54 2.60 14.88
CA LEU A 260 22.24 2.36 14.23
C LEU A 260 21.08 2.98 15.03
N ALA A 261 21.08 2.88 16.36
CA ALA A 261 20.08 3.53 17.21
C ALA A 261 20.17 5.06 17.15
N THR A 262 21.39 5.60 17.08
CA THR A 262 21.62 7.05 16.96
C THR A 262 21.23 7.57 15.57
N LEU A 263 21.62 6.85 14.50
CA LEU A 263 21.18 7.11 13.13
C LEU A 263 19.67 6.99 12.99
N PHE A 264 19.04 6.02 13.66
CA PHE A 264 17.59 5.89 13.69
C PHE A 264 16.93 7.08 14.36
N LYS A 265 17.40 7.50 15.54
CA LYS A 265 16.85 8.68 16.23
C LYS A 265 17.00 9.93 15.36
N LYS A 266 18.18 10.13 14.77
CA LYS A 266 18.44 11.24 13.83
C LYS A 266 17.58 11.18 12.56
N THR A 267 17.39 9.99 12.00
CA THR A 267 16.56 9.78 10.80
C THR A 267 15.07 9.89 11.12
N LYS A 268 14.62 9.41 12.28
CA LYS A 268 13.26 9.59 12.80
C LYS A 268 12.98 11.07 13.03
N ASP A 269 13.89 11.80 13.64
CA ASP A 269 13.75 13.24 13.89
C ASP A 269 13.81 14.06 12.58
N SER A 270 14.66 13.66 11.62
CA SER A 270 14.73 14.25 10.27
C SER A 270 13.45 13.98 9.47
N LEU A 271 12.98 12.73 9.42
CA LEU A 271 11.76 12.35 8.72
C LEU A 271 10.52 12.98 9.38
N LEU A 272 10.50 13.08 10.72
CA LEU A 272 9.44 13.79 11.43
C LEU A 272 9.48 15.30 11.14
N SER A 273 10.67 15.87 10.96
CA SER A 273 10.84 17.28 10.58
C SER A 273 10.43 17.54 9.13
N GLU A 274 10.85 16.70 8.19
CA GLU A 274 10.37 16.71 6.80
C GLU A 274 8.85 16.55 6.72
N TYR A 275 8.30 15.65 7.53
CA TYR A 275 6.86 15.46 7.66
C TYR A 275 6.15 16.71 8.20
N LYS A 276 6.68 17.35 9.25
CA LYS A 276 6.16 18.61 9.76
C LYS A 276 6.22 19.71 8.70
N LEU A 277 7.32 19.82 7.96
CA LEU A 277 7.47 20.77 6.87
C LEU A 277 6.46 20.52 5.74
N LEU A 278 6.22 19.25 5.38
CA LEU A 278 5.23 18.86 4.38
C LEU A 278 3.81 19.27 4.82
N ILE A 279 3.46 19.01 6.08
CA ILE A 279 2.16 19.41 6.65
C ILE A 279 2.00 20.92 6.66
N GLU A 280 3.01 21.65 7.13
CA GLU A 280 2.93 23.11 7.19
C GLU A 280 2.89 23.71 5.77
N SER A 281 3.57 23.12 4.80
CA SER A 281 3.45 23.49 3.39
C SER A 281 2.03 23.24 2.84
N GLN A 282 1.41 22.11 3.19
CA GLN A 282 0.04 21.80 2.78
C GLN A 282 -0.98 22.74 3.44
N LYS A 283 -0.88 22.98 4.75
CA LYS A 283 -1.71 23.97 5.45
C LYS A 283 -1.53 25.37 4.88
N ALA A 284 -0.29 25.75 4.52
CA ALA A 284 -0.03 27.03 3.89
C ALA A 284 -0.68 27.12 2.50
N LYS A 285 -0.64 26.05 1.70
CA LYS A 285 -1.37 25.97 0.43
C LYS A 285 -2.87 26.09 0.65
N GLU A 286 -3.45 25.34 1.59
CA GLU A 286 -4.87 25.41 1.95
C GLU A 286 -5.27 26.81 2.41
N ARG A 287 -4.48 27.46 3.27
CA ARG A 287 -4.69 28.86 3.67
C ARG A 287 -4.59 29.83 2.49
N ALA A 288 -3.73 29.55 1.50
CA ALA A 288 -3.63 30.34 0.28
C ALA A 288 -4.85 30.14 -0.64
N THR A 289 -5.40 28.92 -0.71
CA THR A 289 -6.68 28.65 -1.40
C THR A 289 -7.87 29.27 -0.67
N TYR A 290 -7.80 29.31 0.67
CA TYR A 290 -8.72 30.01 1.57
C TYR A 290 -8.27 31.44 1.87
N SER A 291 -7.62 32.13 0.93
CA SER A 291 -7.68 33.59 0.98
C SER A 291 -9.16 33.97 0.92
N PRO A 292 -9.73 34.61 1.95
CA PRO A 292 -11.06 35.15 1.85
C PRO A 292 -11.06 36.01 0.59
N LYS A 293 -11.91 35.66 -0.39
CA LYS A 293 -12.26 36.63 -1.43
C LYS A 293 -12.61 37.89 -0.66
N GLU A 294 -11.78 38.91 -0.83
CA GLU A 294 -11.88 40.16 -0.11
C GLU A 294 -13.36 40.55 0.03
N GLU A 295 -13.77 40.81 1.28
CA GLU A 295 -14.90 41.65 1.63
C GLU A 295 -14.70 43.09 1.11
N LYS A 296 -14.34 43.25 -0.17
CA LYS A 296 -14.42 44.49 -0.93
C LYS A 296 -15.72 44.49 -1.70
N LYS A 297 -16.84 44.63 -0.98
CA LYS A 297 -18.07 45.31 -1.41
C LYS A 297 -19.12 45.27 -0.30
N ASN A 298 -18.83 45.90 0.84
CA ASN A 298 -19.89 46.48 1.69
C ASN A 298 -19.48 47.79 2.41
N LEU A 299 -18.31 48.37 2.09
CA LEU A 299 -17.94 49.72 2.50
C LEU A 299 -18.39 50.83 1.54
N TYR A 300 -19.16 50.50 0.49
CA TYR A 300 -19.78 51.49 -0.41
C TYR A 300 -21.25 51.82 -0.06
N HIS A 301 -21.82 51.25 1.01
CA HIS A 301 -23.21 51.52 1.43
C HIS A 301 -23.38 52.34 2.71
N LEU A 302 -22.30 52.85 3.31
CA LEU A 302 -22.38 53.70 4.51
C LEU A 302 -21.90 55.15 4.31
N GLN A 303 -21.75 55.62 3.06
CA GLN A 303 -21.44 57.02 2.77
C GLN A 303 -22.55 57.81 2.04
N ASN A 304 -23.75 57.25 1.85
CA ASN A 304 -24.85 57.90 1.12
C ASN A 304 -26.12 58.19 1.94
N ASN A 305 -26.04 58.37 3.27
CA ASN A 305 -27.20 58.77 4.08
C ASN A 305 -26.94 60.02 4.95
N TRP A 306 -26.46 61.11 4.32
CA TRP A 306 -26.54 62.46 4.89
C TRP A 306 -26.96 63.45 3.81
N THR A 307 -28.27 63.50 3.54
CA THR A 307 -28.98 64.68 3.02
C THR A 307 -30.46 64.49 3.35
N TYR A 308 -30.90 65.09 4.47
CA TYR A 308 -31.98 66.07 4.57
C TYR A 308 -32.01 66.62 5.99
#